data_AF-A0A8T5RWP5-F1
#
_entry.id   AF-A0A8T5RWP5-F1
#
_cell.length_a   1.000
_cell.length_b   1.000
_cell.length_c   1.000
_cell.angle_alpha   90.00
_cell.angle_beta   90.00
_cell.angle_gamma   90.00
#
_symmetry.space_group_name_H-M   'P 1'
#
loop_
_entity.id
_entity.type
_entity.pdbx_description
1 polymer ?
#
loop_
_entity_poly.entity_id
_entity_poly.type
_entity_poly.pdbx_seq_one_letter_code
_entity_poly.pdbx_strand_id
1 'polypeptide(L)'
;MDPALIIAIFLIISVVIAIAIGANDETMAPLYGSRILKMKQILILAAIFAILGAVFLGEGVAKSVGGDILSIDYTATGISQNAVVLTILISTAIWLILASALGLPISTT
;
A
#
# COMPACT_ATOMS: atom_id res chain seq x y z
N MET A 1 16.77 17.68 6.52
CA MET A 1 15.84 17.16 7.54
C MET A 1 16.53 16.02 8.25
N ASP A 2 16.27 15.83 9.55
CA ASP A 2 16.77 14.68 10.30
C ASP A 2 16.28 13.37 9.64
N PRO A 3 17.17 12.41 9.33
CA PRO A 3 16.78 11.11 8.78
C PRO A 3 15.67 10.42 9.58
N ALA A 4 15.67 10.55 10.91
CA ALA A 4 14.63 9.95 11.75
C ALA A 4 13.23 10.53 11.46
N LEU A 5 13.16 11.84 11.23
CA LEU A 5 11.91 12.53 10.89
C LEU A 5 11.38 12.08 9.52
N ILE A 6 12.25 11.90 8.53
CA ILE A 6 11.85 11.44 7.18
C ILE A 6 11.26 10.03 7.26
N ILE A 7 11.92 9.12 7.98
CA ILE A 7 11.45 7.75 8.15
C ILE A 7 10.10 7.74 8.86
N ALA A 8 9.92 8.56 9.90
CA ALA A 8 8.65 8.66 10.61
C ALA A 8 7.51 9.12 9.67
N ILE A 9 7.77 10.12 8.83
CA ILE A 9 6.79 10.61 7.85
C ILE A 9 6.42 9.50 6.85
N PHE A 10 7.42 8.81 6.28
CA PHE A 10 7.18 7.72 5.33
C PHE A 10 6.36 6.60 5.97
N LEU A 11 6.71 6.19 7.19
CA LEU A 11 6.00 5.13 7.90
C LEU A 11 4.54 5.50 8.17
N ILE A 12 4.26 6.73 8.59
CA ILE A 12 2.88 7.20 8.81
C ILE A 12 2.07 7.12 7.51
N ILE A 13 2.62 7.62 6.39
CA ILE A 13 1.91 7.60 5.10
C ILE A 13 1.73 6.17 4.60
N SER A 14 2.73 5.30 4.73
CA SER A 14 2.64 3.89 4.36
C SER A 14 1.56 3.15 5.16
N VAL A 15 1.35 3.47 6.44
CA VAL A 15 0.24 2.91 7.22
C VAL A 15 -1.11 3.36 6.66
N VAL A 16 -1.25 4.63 6.27
CA VAL A 16 -2.48 5.12 5.62
C VAL A 16 -2.74 4.40 4.30
N ILE A 17 -1.70 4.23 3.47
CA ILE A 17 -1.80 3.47 2.21
C ILE A 17 -2.21 2.03 2.49
N ALA A 18 -1.61 1.36 3.48
CA ALA A 18 -1.95 -0.03 3.81
C ALA A 18 -3.43 -0.19 4.20
N ILE A 19 -3.98 0.77 4.96
CA ILE A 19 -5.41 0.80 5.28
C ILE A 19 -6.24 1.01 4.01
N ALA A 20 -5.83 1.93 3.14
CA ALA A 20 -6.55 2.24 1.90
C ALA A 20 -6.54 1.06 0.91
N ILE A 21 -5.43 0.33 0.80
CA ILE A 21 -5.32 -0.93 0.02
C ILE A 21 -6.32 -1.94 0.55
N GLY A 22 -6.31 -2.23 1.86
CA GLY A 22 -7.23 -3.21 2.45
C GLY A 22 -8.71 -2.83 2.32
N ALA A 23 -9.02 -1.54 2.20
CA ALA A 23 -10.38 -1.05 1.94
C ALA A 23 -10.80 -1.17 0.47
N ASN A 24 -9.86 -1.10 -0.48
CA ASN A 24 -10.14 -1.20 -1.92
C ASN A 24 -10.11 -2.64 -2.44
N ASP A 25 -9.36 -3.53 -1.78
CA ASP A 25 -9.08 -4.90 -2.21
C ASP A 25 -10.35 -5.77 -2.32
N GLU A 26 -10.55 -6.34 -3.50
CA GLU A 26 -11.71 -7.15 -3.85
C GLU A 26 -11.56 -8.64 -3.54
N THR A 27 -10.39 -9.10 -3.07
CA THR A 27 -10.06 -10.53 -2.89
C THR A 27 -11.12 -11.31 -2.07
N MET A 28 -11.76 -10.64 -1.11
CA MET A 28 -12.77 -11.25 -0.22
C MET A 28 -14.22 -11.08 -0.71
N ALA A 29 -14.45 -10.39 -1.83
CA ALA A 29 -15.78 -10.16 -2.37
C ALA A 29 -16.54 -11.46 -2.72
N PRO A 30 -15.91 -12.52 -3.28
CA PRO A 30 -16.60 -13.78 -3.54
C PRO A 30 -17.09 -14.48 -2.25
N LEU A 31 -16.30 -14.42 -1.17
CA LEU A 31 -16.69 -14.95 0.15
C LEU A 31 -17.92 -14.22 0.68
N TYR A 32 -17.97 -12.90 0.56
CA TYR A 32 -19.14 -12.11 0.93
C TYR A 32 -20.36 -12.43 0.05
N GLY A 33 -20.16 -12.53 -1.27
CA GLY A 33 -21.21 -12.87 -2.24
C GLY A 33 -21.82 -14.27 -2.04
N SER A 34 -21.03 -15.23 -1.57
CA SER A 34 -21.49 -16.60 -1.30
C SER A 34 -22.46 -16.72 -0.12
N ARG A 35 -22.48 -15.72 0.77
CA ARG A 35 -23.27 -15.71 2.03
C ARG A 35 -22.98 -16.87 2.99
N ILE A 36 -21.85 -17.58 2.81
CA ILE A 36 -21.45 -18.69 3.69
C ILE A 36 -20.94 -18.17 5.03
N LEU A 37 -20.23 -17.04 5.03
CA LEU A 37 -19.64 -16.44 6.22
C LEU A 37 -20.23 -15.06 6.51
N LYS A 38 -20.26 -14.68 7.79
CA LYS A 38 -20.58 -13.32 8.22
C LYS A 38 -19.40 -12.38 7.93
N MET A 39 -19.69 -11.10 7.72
CA MET A 39 -18.67 -10.07 7.46
C MET A 39 -17.52 -10.09 8.49
N LYS A 40 -17.83 -10.24 9.78
CA LYS A 40 -16.79 -10.34 10.83
C LYS A 40 -15.83 -11.51 10.63
N GLN A 41 -16.33 -12.67 10.20
CA GLN A 41 -15.50 -13.85 9.96
C GLN A 41 -14.60 -13.65 8.73
N ILE A 42 -15.15 -13.04 7.68
CA ILE A 42 -14.41 -12.70 6.46
C ILE A 42 -13.26 -11.74 6.79
N LEU A 43 -13.52 -10.67 7.55
CA LEU A 43 -12.49 -9.70 7.93
C LEU A 43 -11.37 -10.32 8.78
N ILE A 44 -11.71 -11.24 9.69
CA ILE A 44 -10.70 -11.96 10.49
C ILE A 44 -9.81 -12.83 9.60
N LEU A 45 -10.41 -13.60 8.68
CA LEU A 45 -9.65 -14.41 7.73
C LEU A 45 -8.77 -13.55 6.83
N ALA A 46 -9.32 -12.44 6.31
CA ALA A 46 -8.59 -11.48 5.48
C ALA A 46 -7.37 -10.93 6.21
N ALA A 47 -7.53 -10.49 7.45
CA ALA A 47 -6.42 -9.98 8.26
C ALA A 47 -5.33 -11.03 8.48
N ILE A 48 -5.71 -12.27 8.84
CA ILE A 48 -4.75 -13.37 9.05
C ILE A 48 -3.96 -13.64 7.77
N PHE A 49 -4.64 -13.87 6.64
CA PHE A 49 -3.95 -14.20 5.39
C PHE A 49 -3.17 -13.03 4.80
N ALA A 50 -3.64 -11.79 4.95
CA ALA A 50 -2.90 -10.60 4.54
C ALA A 50 -1.59 -10.46 5.32
N ILE A 51 -1.62 -10.66 6.65
CA ILE A 51 -0.41 -10.62 7.49
C ILE A 51 0.54 -11.75 7.12
N LEU A 52 0.03 -12.98 6.96
CA LEU A 52 0.86 -14.13 6.57
C LEU A 52 1.51 -13.89 5.19
N GLY A 53 0.75 -13.39 4.21
CA GLY A 53 1.28 -13.05 2.88
C GLY A 53 2.34 -11.97 2.96
N ALA A 54 2.11 -10.89 3.73
CA ALA A 54 3.09 -9.83 3.93
C ALA A 54 4.40 -10.34 4.57
N VAL A 55 4.30 -11.21 5.58
CA VAL A 55 5.47 -11.75 6.30
C VAL A 55 6.24 -12.75 5.47
N PHE A 56 5.57 -13.69 4.80
CA PHE A 56 6.23 -14.78 4.09
C PHE A 56 6.60 -14.47 2.64
N LEU A 57 5.85 -13.57 1.97
CA LEU A 57 5.97 -13.32 0.54
C LEU A 57 6.28 -11.85 0.21
N GLY A 58 6.27 -10.95 1.19
CA GLY A 58 6.45 -9.50 0.96
C GLY A 58 7.85 -9.08 0.49
N GLU A 59 8.88 -9.89 0.77
CA GLU A 59 10.28 -9.53 0.44
C GLU A 59 10.49 -9.30 -1.07
N GLY A 60 9.85 -10.11 -1.92
CA GLY A 60 9.98 -9.98 -3.37
C GLY A 60 9.49 -8.63 -3.88
N VAL A 61 8.32 -8.20 -3.41
CA VAL A 61 7.73 -6.90 -3.78
C VAL A 61 8.57 -5.75 -3.26
N ALA A 62 9.06 -5.84 -2.01
CA ALA A 62 9.92 -4.82 -1.44
C ALA A 62 11.22 -4.63 -2.26
N LYS A 63 11.80 -5.72 -2.77
CA LYS A 63 12.99 -5.66 -3.64
C LYS A 63 12.68 -5.03 -4.99
N SER A 64 11.60 -5.42 -5.66
CA SER A 64 11.28 -4.88 -6.99
C SER A 64 10.82 -3.42 -6.93
N VAL A 65 9.96 -3.05 -5.99
CA VAL A 65 9.49 -1.66 -5.87
C VAL A 65 10.59 -0.74 -5.32
N GLY A 66 11.32 -1.18 -4.30
CA GLY A 66 12.36 -0.39 -3.67
C GLY A 66 13.65 -0.30 -4.48
N GLY A 67 13.98 -1.37 -5.21
CA GLY A 67 15.17 -1.47 -6.05
C GLY A 67 14.93 -1.01 -7.47
N ASP A 68 14.15 -1.77 -8.23
CA ASP A 68 14.09 -1.63 -9.69
C ASP A 68 13.30 -0.40 -10.16
N ILE A 69 12.27 0.02 -9.41
CA ILE A 69 11.43 1.18 -9.78
C ILE A 69 12.09 2.51 -9.35
N LEU A 70 12.79 2.52 -8.22
CA LEU A 70 13.39 3.72 -7.63
C LEU A 70 14.89 3.89 -7.94
N SER A 71 15.50 2.99 -8.72
CA SER A 71 16.89 3.08 -9.18
C SER A 71 17.08 4.12 -10.29
N ILE A 72 16.68 5.36 -10.04
CA ILE A 72 16.89 6.50 -10.95
C ILE A 72 18.13 7.26 -10.50
N ASP A 73 18.97 7.69 -11.44
CA ASP A 73 20.05 8.61 -11.13
C ASP A 73 19.47 10.01 -10.88
N TYR A 74 19.23 10.31 -9.61
CA TYR A 74 18.71 11.60 -9.16
C TYR A 74 19.76 12.72 -9.24
N THR A 75 21.06 12.41 -9.37
CA THR A 75 22.14 13.40 -9.32
C THR A 75 22.09 14.38 -10.51
N ALA A 76 21.64 13.91 -11.67
CA ALA A 76 21.46 14.73 -12.87
C ALA A 76 20.23 15.67 -12.79
N THR A 77 19.28 15.39 -11.91
CA THR A 77 17.99 16.11 -11.85
C THR A 77 17.97 17.25 -10.81
N GLY A 78 18.90 17.24 -9.84
CA GLY A 78 18.88 18.16 -8.71
C GLY A 78 17.73 17.91 -7.72
N ILE A 79 16.90 16.88 -7.93
CA ILE A 79 15.78 16.52 -7.07
C ILE A 79 16.24 15.43 -6.09
N SER A 80 15.96 15.61 -4.79
CA SER A 80 16.29 14.57 -3.81
C SER A 80 15.40 13.33 -3.97
N GLN A 81 15.99 12.13 -3.88
CA GLN A 81 15.25 10.86 -3.89
C GLN A 81 14.11 10.85 -2.85
N ASN A 82 14.35 11.40 -1.66
CA ASN A 82 13.34 11.47 -0.60
C ASN A 82 12.12 12.30 -1.00
N ALA A 83 12.30 13.39 -1.75
CA ALA A 83 11.19 14.19 -2.25
C ALA A 83 10.37 13.41 -3.28
N VAL A 84 11.03 12.64 -4.16
CA VAL A 84 10.34 11.79 -5.15
C VAL A 84 9.52 10.71 -4.46
N VAL A 85 10.11 9.99 -3.50
CA VAL A 85 9.41 8.95 -2.72
C VAL A 85 8.22 9.55 -1.98
N LEU A 86 8.37 10.74 -1.36
CA LEU A 86 7.28 11.41 -0.69
C LEU A 86 6.13 11.75 -1.64
N THR A 87 6.44 12.25 -2.84
CA THR A 87 5.43 12.53 -3.88
C THR A 87 4.68 11.28 -4.30
N ILE A 88 5.38 10.16 -4.50
CA ILE A 88 4.77 8.87 -4.85
C ILE A 88 3.81 8.43 -3.73
N LEU A 89 4.27 8.40 -2.48
CA LEU A 89 3.45 7.97 -1.34
C LEU A 89 2.18 8.83 -1.19
N ILE A 90 2.30 10.15 -1.30
CA ILE A 90 1.15 11.06 -1.19
C ILE A 90 0.17 10.83 -2.34
N SER A 91 0.67 10.73 -3.58
CA SER A 91 -0.17 10.49 -4.76
C SER A 91 -0.95 9.17 -4.65
N THR A 92 -0.26 8.09 -4.27
CA THR A 92 -0.85 6.76 -4.05
C THR A 92 -1.93 6.82 -2.96
N ALA A 93 -1.65 7.48 -1.83
CA ALA A 93 -2.61 7.60 -0.74
C ALA A 93 -3.88 8.34 -1.19
N ILE A 94 -3.74 9.47 -1.88
CA ILE A 94 -4.88 10.28 -2.36
C ILE A 94 -5.76 9.46 -3.31
N TRP A 95 -5.18 8.86 -4.34
CA TRP A 95 -5.96 8.13 -5.34
C TRP A 95 -6.64 6.89 -4.77
N LEU A 96 -5.98 6.14 -3.88
CA LEU A 96 -6.59 4.98 -3.24
C LEU A 96 -7.75 5.36 -2.33
N ILE A 97 -7.58 6.40 -1.51
CA ILE A 97 -8.66 6.87 -0.62
C ILE A 97 -9.85 7.36 -1.45
N LEU A 98 -9.59 8.12 -2.51
CA LEU A 98 -10.66 8.61 -3.40
C LEU A 98 -11.38 7.45 -4.12
N ALA A 99 -10.64 6.49 -4.68
CA ALA A 99 -11.24 5.35 -5.36
C ALA A 99 -12.08 4.50 -4.41
N SER A 100 -11.58 4.22 -3.21
CA SER A 100 -12.32 3.50 -2.16
C SER A 100 -13.58 4.25 -1.73
N ALA A 101 -13.51 5.58 -1.58
CA ALA A 101 -14.67 6.39 -1.24
C ALA A 101 -15.75 6.38 -2.34
N LEU A 102 -15.34 6.25 -3.61
CA LEU A 102 -16.23 6.14 -4.76
C LEU A 102 -16.69 4.70 -5.05
N GLY A 103 -16.18 3.70 -4.31
CA GLY A 103 -16.47 2.29 -4.55
C GLY A 103 -15.88 1.75 -5.85
N LEU A 104 -14.83 2.39 -6.37
CA LEU A 104 -14.14 1.98 -7.59
C LEU A 104 -13.03 0.98 -7.25
N PRO A 105 -13.08 -0.26 -7.75
CA PRO A 105 -11.99 -1.20 -7.61
C PRO A 105 -10.86 -0.80 -8.56
N ILE A 106 -9.70 -0.45 -8.03
CA ILE A 106 -8.54 -0.04 -8.81
C ILE A 106 -7.32 -0.87 -8.45
N SER A 107 -6.41 -1.05 -9.42
CA SER A 107 -5.10 -1.65 -9.13
C SER A 107 -4.30 -0.73 -8.23
N THR A 108 -3.75 -1.30 -7.16
CA THR A 108 -2.90 -0.59 -6.19
C THR A 108 -1.41 -0.64 -6.59
N THR A 109 -1.03 -1.60 -7.44
CA THR A 109 0.28 -1.76 -8.09
C THR A 109 0.28 -1.20 -9.50
#